data_AF-A0A7C7PV06-F1
#
_entry.id   AF-A0A7C7PV06-F1
#
_cell.length_a   1.000
_cell.length_b   1.000
_cell.length_c   1.000
_cell.angle_alpha   90.00
_cell.angle_beta   90.00
_cell.angle_gamma   90.00
#
_symmetry.space_group_name_H-M   'P 1'
#
loop_
_entity.id
_entity.type
_entity.pdbx_description
1 polymer ?
#
loop_
_entity_poly.entity_id
_entity_poly.type
_entity_poly.pdbx_seq_one_letter_code
_entity_poly.pdbx_strand_id
1 'polypeptide(L)' 'MTRILSLIGVVLVVGCGPPDGPYETYHDNGQLMVKGTMKDNEECGEWFEEGETVTYPPC' A
#
# COMPACT_ATOMS: atom_id res chain seq x y z
N MET A 1 7.17 -27.75 0.52
CA MET A 1 6.94 -26.39 1.05
C MET A 1 7.08 -25.39 -0.08
N THR A 2 6.02 -25.22 -0.88
CA THR A 2 5.99 -24.34 -2.04
C THR A 2 6.14 -22.90 -1.58
N ARG A 3 7.32 -22.32 -1.82
CA ARG A 3 7.55 -20.88 -1.68
C ARG A 3 6.78 -20.20 -2.79
N ILE A 4 5.56 -19.81 -2.47
CA ILE A 4 4.69 -19.01 -3.32
C ILE A 4 5.49 -17.74 -3.61
N LEU A 5 6.07 -17.67 -4.80
CA LEU A 5 6.63 -16.45 -5.38
C LEU A 5 5.47 -15.45 -5.35
N SER A 6 5.47 -14.59 -4.32
CA SER A 6 4.45 -13.58 -4.15
C SER A 6 4.62 -12.60 -5.30
N LEU A 7 3.88 -12.85 -6.39
CA LEU A 7 3.66 -11.92 -7.49
C LEU A 7 2.82 -10.77 -6.96
N ILE A 8 3.34 -10.01 -6.00
CA ILE A 8 2.79 -8.70 -5.67
C ILE A 8 3.58 -7.74 -6.55
N GLY A 9 3.28 -7.80 -7.85
CA GLY A 9 3.46 -6.64 -8.70
C GLY A 9 2.30 -5.72 -8.36
N VAL A 10 2.48 -4.79 -7.42
CA VAL A 10 1.52 -3.70 -7.30
C VAL A 10 1.67 -2.84 -8.54
N VAL A 11 0.61 -2.92 -9.34
CA VAL A 11 0.39 -2.10 -10.52
C VAL A 11 0.22 -0.67 -10.02
N LEU A 12 1.30 0.11 -10.05
CA LEU A 12 1.24 1.56 -10.00
C LEU A 12 0.39 2.02 -11.19
N VAL A 13 -0.87 2.34 -10.93
CA VAL A 13 -1.78 2.89 -11.93
C VAL A 13 -1.24 4.25 -12.31
N VAL A 14 -0.65 4.33 -13.51
CA VAL A 14 -0.28 5.57 -14.18
C VAL A 14 -1.58 6.25 -14.65
N GLY A 15 -2.30 6.86 -13.71
CA GLY A 15 -3.40 7.78 -13.97
C GLY A 15 -2.93 9.20 -13.69
N CYS A 16 -3.19 10.13 -14.60
CA CYS A 16 -2.97 11.56 -14.36
C CYS A 16 -4.07 12.07 -13.41
N GLY A 17 -3.99 11.71 -12.12
CA GLY A 17 -4.96 12.00 -11.07
C GLY A 17 -4.38 11.73 -9.68
N PRO A 18 -5.05 12.16 -8.58
CA PRO A 18 -4.64 11.79 -7.22
C PRO A 18 -4.54 10.26 -7.10
N PRO A 19 -3.66 9.74 -6.23
CA PRO A 19 -3.53 8.30 -6.03
C PRO A 19 -4.83 7.75 -5.46
N ASP A 20 -5.63 7.13 -6.33
CA ASP A 20 -6.88 6.45 -5.99
C ASP A 20 -6.67 4.94 -6.11
N GLY A 21 -6.35 4.29 -5.00
CA GLY A 21 -6.14 2.84 -4.97
C GLY A 21 -5.06 2.37 -4.00
N PRO A 22 -4.54 1.14 -4.19
CA PRO A 22 -3.55 0.56 -3.31
C PRO A 22 -2.23 1.34 -3.38
N TYR A 23 -1.71 1.69 -2.22
CA TYR A 23 -0.45 2.38 -2.03
C TYR A 23 0.49 1.51 -1.19
N GLU A 24 1.77 1.44 -1.58
CA GLU A 24 2.79 0.81 -0.78
C GLU A 24 4.14 1.51 -0.98
N THR A 25 4.92 1.61 0.09
CA THR A 25 6.30 2.06 0.05
C THR A 25 7.21 1.07 0.72
N TYR A 26 8.48 1.13 0.32
CA TYR A 26 9.52 0.25 0.82
C TYR A 26 10.69 1.08 1.33
N HIS A 27 11.36 0.58 2.35
CA HIS A 27 12.69 1.07 2.72
C HIS A 27 13.70 0.75 1.61
N ASP A 28 14.85 1.43 1.63
CA ASP A 28 15.95 1.19 0.68
C ASP A 28 16.45 -0.27 0.68
N ASN A 29 16.23 -0.99 1.77
CA ASN A 29 16.57 -2.41 1.91
C ASN A 29 15.49 -3.37 1.34
N GLY A 30 14.41 -2.83 0.77
CA GLY A 30 13.30 -3.60 0.20
C GLY A 30 12.27 -4.11 1.21
N GLN A 31 12.37 -3.74 2.49
CA GLN A 31 11.34 -4.06 3.48
C GLN A 31 10.13 -3.15 3.28
N LEU A 32 8.93 -3.71 3.41
CA LEU A 32 7.69 -2.93 3.37
C LEU A 32 7.69 -1.93 4.52
N MET A 33 7.53 -0.65 4.19
CA MET A 33 7.48 0.45 5.14
C MET A 33 6.03 0.78 5.48
N VAL A 34 5.24 1.15 4.47
CA VAL A 34 3.79 1.34 4.62
C VAL A 34 3.01 0.68 3.49
N LYS A 35 1.77 0.28 3.78
CA LYS A 35 0.80 -0.21 2.79
C LYS A 35 -0.62 0.15 3.18
N GLY A 36 -1.41 0.62 2.25
CA GLY A 36 -2.81 0.93 2.48
C GLY A 36 -3.56 1.29 1.21
N THR A 37 -4.70 1.97 1.38
CA THR A 37 -5.49 2.52 0.27
C THR A 37 -5.51 4.04 0.39
N MET A 38 -5.16 4.72 -0.70
CA MET A 38 -5.37 6.16 -0.83
C MET A 38 -6.60 6.45 -1.69
N LYS A 39 -7.30 7.52 -1.34
CA LYS A 39 -8.41 8.07 -2.11
C LYS A 39 -8.36 9.59 -2.02
N ASP A 40 -8.45 10.29 -3.13
CA ASP A 40 -8.40 11.75 -3.19
C ASP A 40 -7.16 12.35 -2.48
N ASN A 41 -6.03 11.62 -2.50
CA ASN A 41 -4.79 11.98 -1.81
C ASN A 41 -4.88 11.94 -0.26
N GLU A 42 -5.85 11.21 0.29
CA GLU A 42 -6.03 10.92 1.71
C GLU A 42 -5.94 9.42 1.99
N GLU A 43 -5.49 9.06 3.19
CA GLU A 43 -5.39 7.69 3.68
C GLU A 43 -6.74 7.22 4.21
N CYS A 44 -7.23 6.07 3.74
CA CYS A 44 -8.52 5.53 4.17
C CYS A 44 -8.46 4.02 4.42
N GLY A 45 -9.29 3.54 5.34
CA GLY A 45 -9.38 2.13 5.73
C GLY A 45 -8.20 1.65 6.60
N GLU A 46 -7.84 0.38 6.47
CA GLU A 46 -6.72 -0.21 7.21
C GLU A 46 -5.40 0.05 6.52
N TRP A 47 -4.46 0.59 7.27
CA TRP A 47 -3.09 0.86 6.88
C TRP A 47 -2.15 -0.01 7.70
N PHE A 48 -1.07 -0.43 7.07
CA PHE A 48 0.03 -1.13 7.72
C PHE A 48 1.22 -0.19 7.74
N GLU A 49 1.68 0.20 8.92
CA GLU A 49 2.78 1.14 9.14
C GLU A 49 3.80 0.51 10.09
N GLU A 50 5.06 0.37 9.65
CA GLU A 50 6.18 -0.14 10.47
C GLU A 50 5.94 -1.48 11.20
N GLY A 51 5.00 -2.31 10.72
CA GLY A 51 4.65 -3.57 11.38
C GLY A 51 3.33 -3.57 12.12
N GLU A 52 2.70 -2.41 12.27
CA GLU A 52 1.45 -2.21 13.00
C GLU A 52 0.31 -1.87 12.04
N THR A 53 -0.92 -2.28 12.39
CA THR A 53 -2.11 -1.90 11.62
C THR A 53 -2.76 -0.67 12.25
N VAL A 54 -2.85 0.41 11.48
CA VAL A 54 -3.52 1.66 11.82
C VAL A 54 -4.85 1.73 11.07
N THR A 55 -5.91 2.21 11.73
CA THR A 55 -7.24 2.34 11.12
C THR A 55 -7.59 3.80 10.88
N TYR A 56 -7.81 4.15 9.63
CA TYR A 56 -8.31 5.44 9.15
C TYR A 56 -9.81 5.38 8.84
N PRO A 57 -10.49 6.53 8.69
CA PRO A 57 -11.86 6.56 8.21
C PRO A 57 -12.02 5.75 6.92
N PRO A 58 -13.15 5.05 6.75
CA PRO A 58 -13.37 4.27 5.54
C PRO A 58 -13.48 5.20 4.33
N CYS A 59 -12.98 4.70 3.20
CA CYS A 59 -13.26 5.24 1.87
C CYS A 59 -14.75 5.04 1.51
#